data_AF-A0A355UDN8-F1
#
_entry.id   AF-A0A355UDN8-F1
#
_cell.length_a   1.000
_cell.length_b   1.000
_cell.length_c   1.000
_cell.angle_alpha   90.00
_cell.angle_beta   90.00
_cell.angle_gamma   90.00
#
_symmetry.space_group_name_H-M   'P 1'
#
loop_
_entity.id
_entity.type
_entity.pdbx_description
1 polymer ?
#
loop_
_entity_poly.entity_id
_entity_poly.type
_entity_poly.pdbx_seq_one_letter_code
_entity_poly.pdbx_strand_id
1 'polypeptide(L)'
;LGAIDKVSSKGYSLLTYEDIFSFYLNGGTYDTRLVLKNTIFQLSKRTPYLPIYKFMRDVGINSLDDYKSSDYDLDKIVNTDHEKYKIKNYESQFEKSAKGKTLEEIIIKYPPEKILIYVPFMDRSLIDPNILKNFLIENSHMIKSQVYSSNYKKLVCFYDLLVYGWD
;
A
#
# COMPACT_ATOMS: atom_id res chain seq x y z
N LEU A 1 19.18 -9.16 -28.56
CA LEU A 1 18.13 -8.77 -27.59
C LEU A 1 18.66 -8.43 -26.19
N GLY A 2 19.68 -9.10 -25.64
CA GLY A 2 20.08 -8.93 -24.23
C GLY A 2 20.68 -7.60 -23.74
N ALA A 3 20.91 -6.60 -24.60
CA ALA A 3 21.40 -5.28 -24.16
C ALA A 3 20.24 -4.32 -23.82
N ILE A 4 19.14 -4.37 -24.59
CA ILE A 4 17.98 -3.50 -24.40
C ILE A 4 17.19 -3.93 -23.15
N ASP A 5 17.02 -5.24 -22.93
CA ASP A 5 16.34 -5.79 -21.75
C ASP A 5 17.10 -5.50 -20.44
N LYS A 6 18.45 -5.48 -20.48
CA LYS A 6 19.27 -5.11 -19.31
C LYS A 6 19.21 -3.61 -18.99
N VAL A 7 19.08 -2.77 -20.02
CA VAL A 7 18.96 -1.31 -19.83
C VAL A 7 17.58 -0.96 -19.28
N SER A 8 16.51 -1.60 -19.77
CA SER A 8 15.16 -1.42 -19.24
C SER A 8 15.06 -1.90 -17.79
N SER A 9 15.57 -3.10 -17.46
CA SER A 9 15.55 -3.63 -16.09
C SER A 9 16.31 -2.75 -15.09
N LYS A 10 17.42 -2.14 -15.52
CA LYS A 10 18.19 -1.20 -14.69
C LYS A 10 17.37 0.05 -14.36
N GLY A 11 16.55 0.54 -15.29
CA GLY A 11 15.63 1.65 -15.04
C GLY A 11 14.65 1.36 -13.90
N TYR A 12 14.01 0.18 -13.91
CA TYR A 12 13.08 -0.23 -12.85
C TYR A 12 13.75 -0.38 -11.48
N SER A 13 15.02 -0.78 -11.44
CA SER A 13 15.75 -0.90 -10.17
C SER A 13 16.06 0.44 -9.48
N LEU A 14 15.95 1.55 -10.20
CA LEU A 14 16.18 2.91 -9.68
C LEU A 14 14.90 3.58 -9.16
N LEU A 15 13.73 2.99 -9.43
CA LEU A 15 12.47 3.51 -8.94
C LEU A 15 12.42 3.48 -7.41
N THR A 16 11.90 4.58 -6.85
CA THR A 16 11.82 4.84 -5.41
C THR A 16 10.47 4.41 -4.83
N TYR A 17 10.31 4.54 -3.52
CA TYR A 17 8.99 4.36 -2.90
C TYR A 17 8.00 5.37 -3.45
N GLU A 18 8.42 6.62 -3.65
CA GLU A 18 7.61 7.69 -4.19
C GLU A 18 7.09 7.37 -5.58
N ASP A 19 7.94 6.82 -6.44
CA ASP A 19 7.54 6.42 -7.79
C ASP A 19 6.49 5.31 -7.75
N ILE A 20 6.71 4.28 -6.93
CA ILE A 20 5.79 3.14 -6.82
C ILE A 20 4.45 3.55 -6.21
N PHE A 21 4.46 4.37 -5.16
CA PHE A 21 3.23 4.80 -4.50
C PHE A 21 2.45 5.80 -5.37
N SER A 22 3.14 6.68 -6.09
CA SER A 22 2.51 7.56 -7.06
C SER A 22 1.89 6.75 -8.21
N PHE A 23 2.64 5.80 -8.78
CA PHE A 23 2.13 4.91 -9.83
C PHE A 23 0.90 4.11 -9.36
N TYR A 24 0.95 3.59 -8.14
CA TYR A 24 -0.16 2.84 -7.54
C TYR A 24 -1.43 3.69 -7.41
N LEU A 25 -1.33 4.90 -6.83
CA LEU A 25 -2.47 5.77 -6.53
C LEU A 25 -3.00 6.52 -7.77
N ASN A 26 -2.09 7.07 -8.58
CA ASN A 26 -2.40 7.96 -9.69
C ASN A 26 -2.42 7.27 -11.06
N GLY A 27 -1.90 6.03 -11.16
CA GLY A 27 -1.65 5.38 -12.44
C GLY A 27 -0.36 5.87 -13.11
N GLY A 28 -0.09 5.36 -14.31
CA GLY A 28 1.12 5.69 -15.06
C GLY A 28 1.40 4.67 -16.16
N THR A 29 2.60 4.73 -16.74
CA THR A 29 2.99 3.94 -17.93
C THR A 29 4.04 2.87 -17.63
N TYR A 30 4.28 2.55 -16.35
CA TYR A 30 5.23 1.50 -15.99
C TYR A 30 4.67 0.11 -16.31
N ASP A 31 5.54 -0.79 -16.75
CA ASP A 31 5.20 -2.21 -16.93
C ASP A 31 5.10 -2.88 -15.56
N THR A 32 3.89 -3.30 -15.19
CA THR A 32 3.60 -3.90 -13.89
C THR A 32 4.40 -5.17 -13.63
N ARG A 33 4.71 -5.98 -14.65
CA ARG A 33 5.52 -7.20 -14.47
C ARG A 33 6.95 -6.84 -14.07
N LEU A 34 7.52 -5.82 -14.70
CA LEU A 34 8.86 -5.32 -14.37
C LEU A 34 8.90 -4.60 -13.03
N VAL A 35 7.83 -3.88 -12.66
CA VAL A 35 7.67 -3.27 -11.32
C VAL A 35 7.69 -4.33 -10.24
N LEU A 36 6.90 -5.40 -10.36
CA LEU A 36 6.86 -6.48 -9.38
C LEU A 36 8.22 -7.19 -9.28
N LYS A 37 8.78 -7.62 -10.43
CA LYS A 37 9.99 -8.44 -10.50
C LYS A 37 11.26 -7.72 -10.08
N ASN A 38 11.37 -6.43 -10.40
CA ASN A 38 12.58 -5.66 -10.15
C ASN A 38 12.39 -4.67 -9.02
N THR A 39 11.43 -3.75 -9.13
CA THR A 39 11.34 -2.63 -8.19
C THR A 39 10.83 -3.07 -6.83
N ILE A 40 9.63 -3.66 -6.77
CA ILE A 40 8.99 -4.06 -5.52
C ILE A 40 9.85 -5.12 -4.83
N PHE A 41 10.37 -6.11 -5.57
CA PHE A 41 11.31 -7.07 -5.01
C PHE A 41 12.52 -6.41 -4.32
N GLN A 42 13.15 -5.42 -4.95
CA GLN A 42 14.32 -4.76 -4.34
C GLN A 42 13.94 -3.88 -3.14
N LEU A 43 12.83 -3.13 -3.22
CA LEU A 43 12.34 -2.30 -2.12
C LEU A 43 11.86 -3.15 -0.93
N SER A 44 11.26 -4.32 -1.20
CA SER A 44 10.71 -5.19 -0.17
C SER A 44 11.79 -5.70 0.80
N LYS A 45 13.02 -5.86 0.33
CA LYS A 45 14.19 -6.23 1.15
C LYS A 45 14.37 -5.35 2.38
N ARG A 46 13.99 -4.06 2.30
CA ARG A 46 14.06 -3.13 3.44
C ARG A 46 12.77 -3.07 4.25
N THR A 47 11.60 -3.18 3.62
CA THR A 47 10.30 -3.05 4.30
C THR A 47 9.23 -3.89 3.64
N PRO A 48 8.31 -4.52 4.40
CA PRO A 48 7.14 -5.18 3.81
C PRO A 48 6.03 -4.20 3.36
N TYR A 49 6.12 -2.92 3.70
CA TYR A 49 5.04 -1.95 3.46
C TYR A 49 5.09 -1.36 2.04
N LEU A 50 4.71 -2.18 1.06
CA LEU A 50 4.53 -1.84 -0.36
C LEU A 50 3.17 -2.40 -0.84
N PRO A 51 2.35 -1.62 -1.57
CA PRO A 51 1.13 -2.14 -2.17
C PRO A 51 1.50 -3.11 -3.31
N ILE A 52 0.85 -4.27 -3.36
CA ILE A 52 1.13 -5.35 -4.31
C ILE A 52 -0.11 -5.94 -4.95
N TYR A 53 -1.28 -5.92 -4.30
CA TYR A 53 -2.44 -6.68 -4.72
C TYR A 53 -3.01 -6.16 -6.04
N LYS A 54 -3.15 -4.84 -6.20
CA LYS A 54 -3.52 -4.24 -7.50
C LYS A 54 -2.56 -4.68 -8.61
N PHE A 55 -1.25 -4.58 -8.38
CA PHE A 55 -0.24 -4.93 -9.37
C PHE A 55 -0.25 -6.43 -9.71
N MET A 56 -0.47 -7.28 -8.71
CA MET A 56 -0.61 -8.73 -8.89
C MET A 56 -1.84 -9.05 -9.75
N ARG A 57 -2.99 -8.42 -9.48
CA ARG A 57 -4.19 -8.58 -10.31
C ARG A 57 -3.97 -8.11 -11.74
N ASP A 58 -3.30 -6.98 -11.94
CA ASP A 58 -2.96 -6.44 -13.27
C ASP A 58 -2.12 -7.43 -14.13
N VAL A 59 -1.36 -8.33 -13.49
CA VAL A 59 -0.57 -9.36 -14.19
C VAL A 59 -1.20 -10.76 -14.16
N GLY A 60 -2.44 -10.87 -13.66
CA GLY A 60 -3.22 -12.12 -13.64
C GLY A 60 -3.10 -12.97 -12.38
N ILE A 61 -2.47 -12.46 -11.31
CA ILE A 61 -2.35 -13.16 -10.02
C ILE A 61 -3.50 -12.71 -9.11
N ASN A 62 -4.54 -13.54 -9.03
CA ASN A 62 -5.81 -13.21 -8.39
C ASN A 62 -6.05 -13.98 -7.08
N SER A 63 -5.13 -14.87 -6.71
CA SER A 63 -5.21 -15.69 -5.51
C SER A 63 -3.82 -16.03 -4.96
N LEU A 64 -3.80 -16.56 -3.74
CA LEU A 64 -2.57 -17.09 -3.13
C LEU A 64 -1.99 -18.26 -3.94
N ASP A 65 -2.85 -19.08 -4.56
CA ASP A 65 -2.40 -20.23 -5.36
C ASP A 65 -1.80 -19.78 -6.70
N ASP A 66 -2.35 -18.73 -7.33
CA ASP A 66 -1.72 -18.09 -8.50
C ASP A 66 -0.33 -17.56 -8.13
N TYR A 67 -0.21 -16.92 -6.96
CA TYR A 67 1.06 -16.37 -6.49
C TYR A 67 2.10 -17.47 -6.24
N LYS A 68 1.73 -18.54 -5.54
CA LYS A 68 2.59 -19.71 -5.31
C LYS A 68 3.02 -20.40 -6.60
N SER A 69 2.22 -20.28 -7.65
CA SER A 69 2.51 -20.83 -8.98
C SER A 69 3.28 -19.86 -9.88
N SER A 70 3.50 -18.62 -9.43
CA SER A 70 4.19 -17.56 -10.19
C SER A 70 5.71 -17.58 -9.98
N ASP A 71 6.44 -16.75 -10.74
CA ASP A 71 7.89 -16.58 -10.60
C ASP A 71 8.29 -15.37 -9.74
N TYR A 72 7.33 -14.76 -9.02
CA TYR A 72 7.58 -13.60 -8.16
C TYR A 72 8.02 -14.01 -6.75
N ASP A 73 9.14 -13.45 -6.29
CA ASP A 73 9.65 -13.60 -4.92
C ASP A 73 9.22 -12.40 -4.06
N LEU A 74 7.98 -12.40 -3.57
CA LEU A 74 7.39 -11.30 -2.79
C LEU A 74 6.89 -11.76 -1.41
N ASP A 75 7.41 -12.89 -0.92
CA ASP A 75 6.97 -13.57 0.30
C ASP A 75 7.02 -12.66 1.53
N LYS A 76 8.00 -11.76 1.58
CA LYS A 76 8.12 -10.79 2.67
C LYS A 76 6.89 -9.88 2.78
N ILE A 77 6.25 -9.55 1.66
CA ILE A 77 5.03 -8.73 1.63
C ILE A 77 3.81 -9.63 1.79
N VAL A 78 3.70 -10.70 0.99
CA VAL A 78 2.55 -11.62 0.99
C VAL A 78 2.31 -12.25 2.37
N ASN A 79 3.37 -12.62 3.08
CA ASN A 79 3.27 -13.21 4.43
C ASN A 79 3.23 -12.17 5.56
N THR A 80 3.08 -10.87 5.24
CA THR A 80 2.98 -9.84 6.28
C THR A 80 1.65 -9.91 6.98
N ASP A 81 1.69 -10.17 8.29
CA ASP A 81 0.54 -10.04 9.17
C ASP A 81 -0.08 -8.63 9.08
N HIS A 82 -1.30 -8.56 8.56
CA HIS A 82 -2.04 -7.32 8.34
C HIS A 82 -2.38 -6.59 9.66
N GLU A 83 -2.36 -7.27 10.82
CA GLU A 83 -2.50 -6.60 12.12
C GLU A 83 -1.37 -5.61 12.38
N LYS A 84 -0.23 -5.73 11.70
CA LYS A 84 0.88 -4.77 11.78
C LYS A 84 0.56 -3.40 11.19
N TYR A 85 -0.52 -3.28 10.42
CA TYR A 85 -1.02 -1.98 9.96
C TYR A 85 -1.62 -1.17 11.11
N LYS A 86 -2.12 -1.83 12.16
CA LYS A 86 -2.64 -1.19 13.37
C LYS A 86 -1.51 -0.84 14.34
N ILE A 87 -1.54 0.37 14.89
CA ILE A 87 -0.61 0.79 15.95
C ILE A 87 -1.32 0.63 17.29
N LYS A 88 -1.18 -0.55 17.92
CA LYS A 88 -1.95 -0.98 19.10
C LYS A 88 -2.05 0.06 20.23
N ASN A 89 -1.00 0.86 20.45
CA ASN A 89 -1.01 1.90 21.47
C ASN A 89 -2.11 2.98 21.28
N TYR A 90 -2.68 3.08 20.08
CA TYR A 90 -3.75 4.02 19.76
C TYR A 90 -5.15 3.41 19.77
N GLU A 91 -5.28 2.10 19.98
CA GLU A 91 -6.55 1.38 19.94
C GLU A 91 -7.56 1.97 20.94
N SER A 92 -7.18 2.10 22.22
CA SER A 92 -8.07 2.68 23.24
C SER A 92 -8.50 4.12 22.90
N GLN A 93 -7.63 4.89 22.23
CA GLN A 93 -7.96 6.25 21.84
C GLN A 93 -8.96 6.27 20.68
N PHE A 94 -8.76 5.41 19.67
CA PHE A 94 -9.70 5.20 18.58
C PHE A 94 -11.06 4.77 19.12
N GLU A 95 -11.10 3.78 20.01
CA GLU A 95 -12.33 3.25 20.58
C GLU A 95 -13.18 4.32 21.26
N LYS A 96 -12.55 5.21 22.04
CA LYS A 96 -13.25 6.28 22.76
C LYS A 96 -13.70 7.43 21.86
N SER A 97 -13.01 7.66 20.75
CA SER A 97 -13.09 8.95 20.04
C SER A 97 -13.69 8.85 18.64
N ALA A 98 -13.52 7.69 17.97
CA ALA A 98 -13.75 7.52 16.55
C ALA A 98 -14.49 6.22 16.17
N LYS A 99 -14.61 5.23 17.07
CA LYS A 99 -15.37 4.00 16.81
C LYS A 99 -16.82 4.31 16.41
N GLY A 100 -17.29 3.61 15.38
CA GLY A 100 -18.64 3.79 14.83
C GLY A 100 -18.81 4.98 13.90
N LYS A 101 -17.77 5.81 13.68
CA LYS A 101 -17.81 6.91 12.70
C LYS A 101 -17.40 6.43 11.32
N THR A 102 -17.98 7.05 10.32
CA THR A 102 -17.57 6.93 8.92
C THR A 102 -16.20 7.54 8.68
N LEU A 103 -15.55 7.15 7.59
CA LEU A 103 -14.26 7.72 7.19
C LEU A 103 -14.34 9.24 7.00
N GLU A 104 -15.41 9.74 6.38
CA GLU A 104 -15.66 11.17 6.17
C GLU A 104 -15.67 11.94 7.48
N GLU A 105 -16.41 11.46 8.48
CA GLU A 105 -16.49 12.10 9.80
C GLU A 105 -15.14 12.14 10.52
N ILE A 106 -14.31 11.10 10.36
CA ILE A 106 -12.98 11.05 10.96
C ILE A 106 -12.03 12.03 10.23
N ILE A 107 -12.07 12.10 8.89
CA ILE A 107 -11.26 13.04 8.10
C ILE A 107 -11.61 14.49 8.44
N ILE A 108 -12.89 14.82 8.59
CA ILE A 108 -13.33 16.17 8.98
C ILE A 108 -12.84 16.53 10.38
N LYS A 109 -12.85 15.57 11.31
CA LYS A 109 -12.62 15.85 12.73
C LYS A 109 -11.14 15.85 13.13
N TYR A 110 -10.31 15.05 12.47
CA TYR A 110 -8.95 14.77 12.93
C TYR A 110 -7.90 15.19 11.91
N PRO A 111 -6.69 15.56 12.35
CA PRO A 111 -5.63 15.92 11.42
C PRO A 111 -5.15 14.67 10.66
N PRO A 112 -4.60 14.83 9.44
CA PRO A 112 -4.22 13.71 8.55
C PRO A 112 -3.33 12.65 9.20
N GLU A 113 -2.40 13.05 10.06
CA GLU A 113 -1.50 12.13 10.78
C GLU A 113 -2.28 11.16 11.67
N LYS A 114 -3.41 11.61 12.22
CA LYS A 114 -4.30 10.79 13.04
C LYS A 114 -5.11 9.83 12.19
N ILE A 115 -5.50 10.24 11.00
CA ILE A 115 -6.21 9.40 10.02
C ILE A 115 -5.34 8.19 9.66
N LEU A 116 -4.04 8.38 9.44
CA LEU A 116 -3.07 7.30 9.20
C LEU A 116 -3.10 6.20 10.26
N ILE A 117 -3.42 6.58 11.50
CA ILE A 117 -3.40 5.70 12.66
C ILE A 117 -4.78 5.06 12.90
N TYR A 118 -5.86 5.82 12.71
CA TYR A 118 -7.22 5.38 13.05
C TYR A 118 -7.85 4.49 12.00
N VAL A 119 -7.63 4.76 10.71
CA VAL A 119 -8.30 4.01 9.63
C VAL A 119 -8.06 2.49 9.71
N PRO A 120 -6.86 1.97 10.02
CA PRO A 120 -6.65 0.53 10.17
C PRO A 120 -7.47 -0.15 11.28
N PHE A 121 -8.03 0.61 12.24
CA PHE A 121 -8.90 0.09 13.31
C PHE A 121 -10.39 0.15 12.96
N MET A 122 -10.77 0.82 11.88
CA MET A 122 -12.17 1.00 11.51
C MET A 122 -12.81 -0.31 11.05
N ASP A 123 -14.12 -0.41 11.27
CA ASP A 123 -14.94 -1.40 10.56
C ASP A 123 -14.88 -1.09 9.06
N ARG A 124 -14.61 -2.12 8.24
CA ARG A 124 -14.47 -1.96 6.78
C ARG A 124 -15.74 -1.42 6.13
N SER A 125 -16.92 -1.69 6.69
CA SER A 125 -18.20 -1.18 6.19
C SER A 125 -18.36 0.34 6.34
N LEU A 126 -17.56 0.98 7.20
CA LEU A 126 -17.55 2.43 7.44
C LEU A 126 -16.47 3.17 6.62
N ILE A 127 -15.74 2.44 5.77
CA ILE A 127 -14.65 2.97 4.95
C ILE A 127 -15.11 2.99 3.49
N ASP A 128 -15.40 4.18 2.96
CA ASP A 128 -15.54 4.33 1.51
C ASP A 128 -14.15 4.29 0.84
N PRO A 129 -13.88 3.33 -0.06
CA PRO A 129 -12.57 3.22 -0.70
C PRO A 129 -12.17 4.42 -1.56
N ASN A 130 -13.13 5.08 -2.23
CA ASN A 130 -12.84 6.24 -3.07
C ASN A 130 -12.39 7.43 -2.22
N ILE A 131 -13.03 7.62 -1.07
CA ILE A 131 -12.68 8.68 -0.12
C ILE A 131 -11.30 8.41 0.47
N LEU A 132 -11.02 7.16 0.84
CA LEU A 132 -9.69 6.78 1.34
C LEU A 132 -8.62 7.00 0.27
N LYS A 133 -8.89 6.64 -0.98
CA LYS A 133 -7.97 6.88 -2.10
C LYS A 133 -7.66 8.36 -2.28
N ASN A 134 -8.69 9.21 -2.28
CA ASN A 134 -8.52 10.67 -2.44
C ASN A 134 -7.70 11.25 -1.29
N PHE A 135 -8.01 10.87 -0.05
CA PHE A 135 -7.22 11.26 1.12
C PHE A 135 -5.74 10.88 0.97
N LEU A 136 -5.44 9.66 0.49
CA LEU A 136 -4.06 9.21 0.26
C LEU A 136 -3.35 10.03 -0.81
N ILE A 137 -4.02 10.35 -1.93
CA ILE A 137 -3.46 11.18 -3.00
C ILE A 137 -3.13 12.59 -2.49
N GLU A 138 -4.08 13.24 -1.82
CA GLU A 138 -3.92 14.59 -1.26
C GLU A 138 -2.79 14.67 -0.22
N ASN A 139 -2.57 13.57 0.52
CA ASN A 139 -1.54 13.49 1.56
C ASN A 139 -0.27 12.75 1.11
N SER A 140 -0.06 12.59 -0.19
CA SER A 140 1.08 11.86 -0.75
C SER A 140 2.46 12.38 -0.32
N HIS A 141 2.55 13.68 0.02
CA HIS A 141 3.75 14.29 0.58
C HIS A 141 4.26 13.60 1.86
N MET A 142 3.37 12.95 2.63
CA MET A 142 3.73 12.25 3.87
C MET A 142 4.67 11.07 3.68
N ILE A 143 4.79 10.52 2.46
CA ILE A 143 5.75 9.47 2.17
C ILE A 143 7.21 9.89 2.41
N LYS A 144 7.50 11.21 2.33
CA LYS A 144 8.82 11.80 2.60
C LYS A 144 9.00 12.23 4.06
N SER A 145 7.95 12.14 4.88
CA SER A 145 8.01 12.53 6.28
C SER A 145 8.89 11.57 7.09
N GLN A 146 9.84 12.10 7.85
CA GLN A 146 10.67 11.32 8.77
C GLN A 146 9.84 10.62 9.86
N VAL A 147 8.69 11.19 10.22
CA VAL A 147 7.84 10.70 11.32
C VAL A 147 6.70 9.83 10.80
N TYR A 148 6.09 10.23 9.68
CA TYR A 148 4.83 9.65 9.21
C TYR A 148 4.96 8.72 8.00
N SER A 149 6.12 8.65 7.33
CA SER A 149 6.30 7.84 6.11
C SER A 149 5.90 6.38 6.33
N SER A 150 6.31 5.78 7.45
CA SER A 150 5.95 4.38 7.76
C SER A 150 4.44 4.18 7.92
N ASN A 151 3.74 5.11 8.58
CA ASN A 151 2.30 5.02 8.80
C ASN A 151 1.53 5.27 7.51
N TYR A 152 2.00 6.23 6.70
CA TYR A 152 1.45 6.48 5.36
C TYR A 152 1.59 5.24 4.48
N LYS A 153 2.76 4.61 4.45
CA LYS A 153 2.99 3.37 3.69
C LYS A 153 2.05 2.25 4.11
N LYS A 154 1.89 2.05 5.42
CA LYS A 154 0.94 1.08 5.97
C LYS A 154 -0.50 1.36 5.54
N LEU A 155 -0.95 2.62 5.59
CA LEU A 155 -2.32 2.95 5.21
C LEU A 155 -2.59 2.69 3.72
N VAL A 156 -1.63 2.99 2.85
CA VAL A 156 -1.75 2.66 1.42
C VAL A 156 -1.80 1.15 1.20
N CYS A 157 -1.00 0.36 1.93
CA CYS A 157 -1.04 -1.11 1.86
C CYS A 157 -2.37 -1.66 2.41
N PHE A 158 -2.90 -1.07 3.48
CA PHE A 158 -4.22 -1.40 4.00
C PHE A 158 -5.32 -1.10 2.98
N TYR A 159 -5.25 0.04 2.29
CA TYR A 159 -6.16 0.38 1.20
C TYR A 159 -6.05 -0.61 0.02
N ASP A 160 -4.83 -1.00 -0.37
CA ASP A 160 -4.58 -2.00 -1.40
C ASP A 160 -5.19 -3.36 -1.05
N LEU A 161 -4.98 -3.82 0.19
CA LEU A 161 -5.62 -5.03 0.70
C LEU A 161 -7.15 -4.91 0.73
N LEU A 162 -7.69 -3.77 1.16
CA LEU A 162 -9.13 -3.54 1.27
C LEU A 162 -9.83 -3.65 -0.09
N VAL A 163 -9.20 -3.14 -1.15
CA VAL A 163 -9.81 -3.07 -2.49
C VAL A 163 -9.45 -4.26 -3.38
N TYR A 164 -8.21 -4.74 -3.29
CA TYR A 164 -7.65 -5.73 -4.21
C TYR A 164 -7.16 -6.99 -3.53
N GLY A 165 -7.22 -7.10 -2.21
CA GLY A 165 -6.81 -8.29 -1.46
C GLY A 165 -7.40 -9.58 -2.03
N TRP A 166 -6.67 -10.68 -1.87
CA TRP A 166 -7.22 -12.01 -2.10
C TRP A 166 -8.12 -12.38 -0.92
N ASP A 167 -9.24 -13.03 -1.20
CA ASP A 167 -10.20 -13.52 -0.19
C ASP A 167 -9.62 -14.68 0.63
#